data_AF-Q93ND0-F1
#
_entry.id   AF-Q93ND0-F1
#
_cell.length_a   1.000
_cell.length_b   1.000
_cell.length_c   1.000
_cell.angle_alpha   90.00
_cell.angle_beta   90.00
_cell.angle_gamma   90.00
#
_symmetry.space_group_name_H-M   'P 1'
#
loop_
_entity.id
_entity.type
_entity.pdbx_description
1 polymer ?
#
loop_
_entity_poly.entity_id
_entity_poly.type
_entity_poly.pdbx_seq_one_letter_code
_entity_poly.pdbx_strand_id
1 'polypeptide(L)'
;MDCPSCNVEMSDLEGDDQTLRKCGDCGGLWIDVADLNRVLLHNNLPGLESQGGKVDAEALTGQCPECQVDLVRVDGGDRQHPLHYDTCESCGGIFLESEF
;
A
#
# COMPACT_ATOMS: atom_id res chain seq x y z
N MET A 1 -3.35 -5.25 -13.60
CA MET A 1 -2.28 -4.56 -12.84
C MET A 1 -1.39 -5.64 -12.27
N ASP A 2 -0.08 -5.51 -12.46
CA ASP A 2 0.90 -6.45 -11.94
C ASP A 2 1.34 -6.06 -10.53
N CYS A 3 1.60 -7.05 -9.69
CA CYS A 3 2.09 -6.83 -8.34
C CYS A 3 3.53 -6.25 -8.37
N PRO A 4 3.83 -5.17 -7.64
CA PRO A 4 5.17 -4.58 -7.62
C PRO A 4 6.25 -5.53 -7.05
N SER A 5 5.85 -6.50 -6.21
CA SER A 5 6.77 -7.43 -5.53
C SER A 5 7.10 -8.67 -6.38
N CYS A 6 6.09 -9.34 -6.96
CA CYS A 6 6.28 -10.59 -7.72
C CYS A 6 5.91 -10.51 -9.20
N ASN A 7 5.45 -9.35 -9.68
CA ASN A 7 5.06 -9.11 -11.07
C ASN A 7 3.95 -10.03 -11.61
N VAL A 8 3.10 -10.57 -10.72
CA VAL A 8 1.93 -11.38 -11.05
C VAL A 8 0.68 -10.50 -11.16
N GLU A 9 -0.22 -10.82 -12.09
CA GLU A 9 -1.51 -10.14 -12.23
C GLU A 9 -2.33 -10.20 -10.92
N MET A 10 -2.68 -9.03 -10.40
CA MET A 10 -3.51 -8.89 -9.20
C MET A 10 -5.00 -8.96 -9.55
N SER A 11 -5.80 -9.47 -8.63
CA SER A 11 -7.25 -9.55 -8.75
C SER A 11 -7.93 -8.54 -7.83
N ASP A 12 -8.98 -7.89 -8.31
CA ASP A 12 -9.82 -7.02 -7.49
C ASP A 12 -10.55 -7.85 -6.43
N LEU A 13 -10.54 -7.36 -5.19
CA LEU A 13 -11.34 -7.93 -4.11
C LEU A 13 -12.73 -7.32 -4.17
N GLU A 14 -13.72 -8.15 -4.50
CA GLU A 14 -15.13 -7.75 -4.52
C GLU A 14 -15.62 -7.49 -3.08
N GLY A 15 -15.83 -6.22 -2.74
CA GLY A 15 -16.41 -5.78 -1.47
C GLY A 15 -16.60 -4.26 -1.46
N ASP A 16 -17.84 -3.83 -1.22
CA ASP A 16 -18.33 -2.44 -1.08
C ASP A 16 -17.37 -1.32 -1.51
N ASP A 17 -17.64 -0.75 -2.70
CA ASP A 17 -17.20 0.58 -3.20
C ASP A 17 -15.69 0.90 -3.22
N GLN A 18 -14.80 -0.07 -2.95
CA GLN A 18 -13.35 0.16 -2.77
C GLN A 18 -12.53 -0.65 -3.78
N THR A 19 -11.62 -0.01 -4.51
CA THR A 19 -10.74 -0.70 -5.48
C THR A 19 -9.51 -1.33 -4.81
N LEU A 20 -9.76 -2.25 -3.87
CA LEU A 20 -8.70 -3.04 -3.25
C LEU A 20 -8.32 -4.20 -4.17
N ARG A 21 -7.02 -4.35 -4.46
CA ARG A 21 -6.48 -5.43 -5.28
C ARG A 21 -5.58 -6.33 -4.45
N LYS A 22 -5.65 -7.64 -4.66
CA LYS A 22 -4.83 -8.63 -3.97
C LYS A 22 -4.04 -9.46 -4.95
N CYS A 23 -2.76 -9.68 -4.65
CA CYS A 23 -1.94 -10.65 -5.36
C CYS A 23 -2.26 -12.07 -4.88
N GLY A 24 -2.55 -12.98 -5.82
CA GLY A 24 -2.78 -14.39 -5.51
C GLY A 24 -1.53 -15.19 -5.16
N ASP A 25 -0.34 -14.66 -5.47
CA ASP A 25 0.94 -15.36 -5.31
C ASP A 25 1.67 -14.96 -4.02
N CYS A 26 2.04 -13.68 -3.89
CA CYS A 26 2.71 -13.20 -2.67
C CYS A 26 1.73 -12.82 -1.56
N GLY A 27 0.46 -12.57 -1.87
CA GLY A 27 -0.56 -12.12 -0.92
C GLY A 27 -0.64 -10.60 -0.72
N GLY A 28 0.27 -9.84 -1.34
CA GLY A 28 0.33 -8.38 -1.21
C GLY A 28 -0.96 -7.68 -1.66
N LEU A 29 -1.26 -6.57 -1.00
CA LEU A 29 -2.47 -5.78 -1.23
C LEU A 29 -2.11 -4.43 -1.84
N TRP A 30 -2.88 -3.99 -2.81
CA TRP A 30 -2.76 -2.69 -3.45
C TRP A 30 -4.05 -1.91 -3.27
N ILE A 31 -3.96 -0.67 -2.81
CA ILE A 31 -5.09 0.24 -2.63
C ILE A 31 -4.71 1.64 -3.10
N ASP A 32 -5.65 2.34 -3.73
CA ASP A 32 -5.50 3.76 -4.05
C ASP A 32 -5.63 4.64 -2.78
N VAL A 33 -5.02 5.83 -2.80
CA VAL A 33 -5.09 6.78 -1.68
C VAL A 33 -6.51 7.26 -1.40
N ALA A 34 -7.35 7.47 -2.42
CA ALA A 34 -8.71 7.92 -2.22
C ALA A 34 -9.57 6.82 -1.58
N ASP A 35 -9.45 5.58 -2.05
CA ASP A 35 -10.11 4.42 -1.46
C ASP A 35 -9.62 4.15 -0.03
N LEU A 36 -8.32 4.22 0.24
CA LEU A 36 -7.80 4.05 1.59
C LEU A 36 -8.31 5.13 2.54
N ASN A 37 -8.38 6.38 2.09
CA ASN A 37 -8.97 7.45 2.89
C ASN A 37 -10.46 7.18 3.18
N ARG A 38 -11.22 6.60 2.24
CA ARG A 38 -12.60 6.16 2.48
C ARG A 38 -12.64 5.05 3.53
N VAL A 39 -11.80 4.03 3.44
CA VAL A 39 -11.70 2.95 4.45
C VAL A 39 -11.45 3.53 5.84
N LEU A 40 -10.45 4.41 5.96
CA LEU A 40 -10.04 5.01 7.24
C LEU A 40 -11.17 5.86 7.82
N LEU A 41 -11.79 6.71 7.00
CA LEU A 41 -12.91 7.55 7.41
C LEU A 41 -14.12 6.70 7.84
N HIS A 42 -14.45 5.65 7.08
CA HIS A 42 -15.56 4.75 7.40
C HIS A 42 -15.33 4.03 8.75
N ASN A 43 -14.08 3.77 9.11
CA ASN A 43 -13.71 3.15 10.38
C ASN A 43 -13.38 4.16 11.50
N ASN A 44 -13.59 5.48 11.28
CA ASN A 44 -13.19 6.54 12.22
C ASN A 44 -11.70 6.46 12.63
N LEU A 45 -10.86 5.95 11.73
CA LEU A 45 -9.41 5.92 11.92
C LEU A 45 -8.80 7.22 11.39
N PRO A 46 -7.76 7.74 12.06
CA PRO A 46 -7.11 8.95 11.60
C PRO A 46 -6.28 8.66 10.33
N GLY A 47 -6.15 9.66 9.45
CA GLY A 47 -5.43 9.51 8.18
C GLY A 47 -3.94 9.17 8.38
N LEU A 48 -3.30 8.56 7.38
CA LEU A 48 -1.89 8.16 7.44
C LEU A 48 -0.94 9.33 7.74
N GLU A 49 -1.29 10.54 7.31
CA GLU A 49 -0.55 11.78 7.62
C GLU A 49 -0.38 12.01 9.13
N SER A 50 -1.33 11.54 9.94
CA SER A 50 -1.29 11.66 11.39
C SER A 50 -0.56 10.52 12.09
N GLN A 51 -0.39 9.38 11.42
CA GLN A 51 0.27 8.21 11.99
C GLN A 51 1.79 8.42 12.11
N GLY A 52 2.35 9.31 11.29
CA GLY A 52 3.79 9.54 11.22
C GLY A 52 4.50 8.32 10.63
N GLY A 53 5.54 8.59 9.83
CA GLY A 53 6.34 7.54 9.22
C GLY A 53 7.64 8.11 8.73
N LYS A 54 8.70 7.31 8.80
CA LYS A 54 9.96 7.65 8.14
C LYS A 54 9.92 7.06 6.75
N VAL A 55 10.16 7.93 5.79
CA VAL A 55 10.21 7.60 4.39
C VAL A 55 11.61 7.07 4.10
N ASP A 56 11.70 5.78 3.76
CA ASP A 56 12.92 5.08 3.37
C ASP A 56 12.91 4.89 1.84
N ALA A 57 13.43 5.90 1.15
CA ALA A 57 13.51 5.94 -0.32
C ALA A 57 14.60 5.02 -0.90
N GLU A 58 15.47 4.46 -0.06
CA GLU A 58 16.49 3.50 -0.48
C GLU A 58 15.99 2.04 -0.44
N ALA A 59 14.79 1.80 0.09
CA ALA A 59 14.18 0.48 0.08
C ALA A 59 13.82 0.09 -1.35
N LEU A 60 14.31 -1.07 -1.80
CA LEU A 60 14.01 -1.62 -3.13
C LEU A 60 12.70 -2.41 -3.08
N THR A 61 11.57 -1.71 -3.21
CA THR A 61 10.23 -2.29 -2.96
C THR A 61 9.43 -2.55 -4.25
N GLY A 62 10.01 -2.17 -5.39
CA GLY A 62 9.44 -2.35 -6.72
C GLY A 62 8.94 -1.04 -7.33
N GLN A 63 8.28 -1.16 -8.48
CA GLN A 63 7.76 -0.02 -9.22
C GLN A 63 6.25 0.04 -9.14
N CYS A 64 5.70 1.25 -9.06
CA CYS A 64 4.27 1.48 -9.11
C CYS A 64 3.71 0.94 -10.45
N PRO A 65 2.74 0.01 -10.42
CA PRO A 65 2.18 -0.54 -11.65
C PRO A 65 1.35 0.44 -12.50
N GLU A 66 0.95 1.60 -11.96
CA GLU A 66 0.23 2.64 -12.71
C GLU A 66 1.19 3.69 -13.30
N CYS A 67 2.16 4.14 -12.50
CA CYS A 67 3.05 5.24 -12.85
C CYS A 67 4.43 4.80 -13.35
N GLN A 68 4.82 3.55 -13.11
CA GLN A 68 6.15 2.99 -13.38
C GLN A 68 7.31 3.75 -12.71
N VAL A 69 7.01 4.45 -11.61
CA VAL A 69 8.01 5.10 -10.74
C VAL A 69 8.34 4.20 -9.55
N ASP A 70 9.52 4.36 -8.97
CA ASP A 70 9.92 3.60 -7.79
C ASP A 70 8.97 3.87 -6.61
N LEU A 71 8.55 2.79 -5.94
CA LEU A 71 7.79 2.89 -4.71
C LEU A 71 8.73 3.25 -3.56
N VAL A 72 8.18 3.95 -2.59
CA VAL A 72 8.94 4.40 -1.42
C VAL A 72 8.38 3.73 -0.18
N ARG A 73 9.26 3.12 0.62
CA ARG A 73 8.85 2.50 1.89
C ARG A 73 8.60 3.55 2.94
N VAL A 74 7.53 3.36 3.70
CA VAL A 74 7.23 4.15 4.88
C VAL A 74 7.21 3.24 6.09
N ASP A 75 8.19 3.42 6.95
CA ASP A 75 8.31 2.73 8.23
C ASP A 75 7.62 3.55 9.32
N GLY A 76 6.65 2.94 9.99
CA GLY A 76 5.85 3.52 11.06
C GLY A 76 5.54 2.53 12.17
N GLY A 77 4.57 2.90 13.00
CA GLY A 77 4.16 2.10 14.16
C GLY A 77 5.04 2.32 15.41
N ASP A 78 4.70 1.59 16.47
CA ASP A 78 5.45 1.63 17.74
C ASP A 78 6.46 0.48 17.80
N ARG A 79 7.42 0.53 18.73
CA ARG A 79 8.37 -0.56 19.00
C ARG A 79 7.70 -1.93 19.17
N GLN A 80 6.46 -1.97 19.65
CA GLN A 80 5.73 -3.23 19.84
C GLN A 80 5.02 -3.73 18.57
N HIS A 81 4.73 -2.85 17.62
CA HIS A 81 4.01 -3.17 16.38
C HIS A 81 4.61 -2.35 15.23
N PRO A 82 5.79 -2.75 14.70
CA PRO A 82 6.36 -2.09 13.55
C PRO A 82 5.43 -2.29 12.35
N LEU A 83 5.12 -1.20 11.66
CA LEU A 83 4.32 -1.20 10.45
C LEU A 83 5.20 -0.68 9.31
N HIS A 84 5.19 -1.34 8.17
CA HIS A 84 5.76 -0.80 6.95
C HIS A 84 4.73 -0.90 5.83
N TYR A 85 4.71 0.08 4.96
CA TYR A 85 3.93 0.06 3.74
C TYR A 85 4.68 0.84 2.66
N ASP A 86 4.46 0.48 1.40
CA ASP A 86 5.08 1.16 0.28
C ASP A 86 4.06 2.10 -0.36
N THR A 87 4.50 3.29 -0.76
CA THR A 87 3.65 4.31 -1.37
C THR A 87 4.28 4.90 -2.62
N CYS A 88 3.44 5.21 -3.60
CA CYS A 88 3.85 5.90 -4.82
C CYS A 88 3.74 7.41 -4.63
N GLU A 89 4.85 8.14 -4.74
CA GLU A 89 4.85 9.60 -4.63
C GLU A 89 4.11 10.31 -5.80
N SER A 90 3.86 9.60 -6.91
CA SER A 90 3.21 10.18 -8.09
C SER A 90 1.69 10.06 -8.09
N CYS A 91 1.13 8.90 -7.72
CA CYS A 91 -0.33 8.68 -7.71
C CYS A 91 -0.90 8.48 -6.30
N GLY A 92 -0.06 8.33 -5.28
CA GLY A 92 -0.50 8.01 -3.92
C GLY A 92 -0.92 6.56 -3.71
N GLY A 93 -0.79 5.69 -4.71
CA GLY A 93 -1.10 4.27 -4.56
C GLY A 93 -0.26 3.62 -3.46
N ILE A 94 -0.88 2.79 -2.64
CA ILE A 94 -0.27 2.16 -1.48
C ILE A 94 -0.26 0.64 -1.67
N PHE A 95 0.92 0.06 -1.41
CA PHE A 95 1.16 -1.36 -1.43
C PHE A 95 1.48 -1.85 -0.02
N LEU A 96 0.79 -2.90 0.40
CA LEU A 96 0.97 -3.55 1.69
C LEU A 96 1.52 -4.96 1.41
N GLU A 97 2.73 -5.21 1.88
CA GLU A 97 3.31 -6.55 1.86
C GLU A 97 2.61 -7.42 2.91
N SER A 98 2.39 -8.69 2.58
CA SER A 98 1.75 -9.66 3.46
C SER A 98 2.74 -10.54 4.21
N GLU A 99 3.97 -10.07 4.44
CA GLU A 99 4.91 -10.73 5.35
C GLU A 99 4.41 -10.56 6.80
N PHE A 100 3.67 -11.57 7.27
CA PHE A 100 3.32 -11.78 8.69
C PHE A 100 4.07 -12.99 9.24
#